data_AF-A0A350DF01-F1
#
_entry.id   AF-A0A350DF01-F1
#
_cell.length_a   1.000
_cell.length_b   1.000
_cell.length_c   1.000
_cell.angle_alpha   90.00
_cell.angle_beta   90.00
_cell.angle_gamma   90.00
#
_symmetry.space_group_name_H-M   'P 1'
#
loop_
_entity.id
_entity.type
_entity.pdbx_description
1 polymer ?
#
loop_
_entity_poly.entity_id
_entity_poly.type
_entity_poly.pdbx_seq_one_letter_code
_entity_poly.pdbx_strand_id
1 'polypeptide(L)'
;MVRLDKKATRLYVLDTNVLIHDPTALYHFDEHDVVIPMTVLEELDKHKNGIREIARTARQISRTLSDLTNQVTFDEIQKGIPIPR
;
A
#
# COMPACT_ATOMS: atom_id res chain seq x y z
N MET A 1 5.72 -9.65 25.44
CA MET A 1 6.25 -10.20 24.17
C MET A 1 5.13 -10.97 23.50
N VAL A 2 4.47 -10.36 22.51
CA VAL A 2 3.32 -10.99 21.82
C VAL A 2 3.85 -12.18 21.01
N ARG A 3 3.44 -13.40 21.36
CA ARG A 3 3.67 -14.57 20.52
C ARG A 3 2.58 -14.57 19.46
N LEU A 4 2.93 -14.12 18.26
CA LEU A 4 2.05 -14.25 17.09
C LEU A 4 2.17 -15.68 16.57
N ASP A 5 1.11 -16.46 16.78
CA ASP A 5 0.97 -17.80 16.21
C ASP A 5 1.25 -17.77 14.71
N LYS A 6 2.11 -18.69 14.26
CA LYS A 6 2.67 -18.71 12.89
C LYS A 6 1.67 -19.09 11.80
N LYS A 7 0.40 -19.34 12.16
CA LYS A 7 -0.70 -19.79 11.29
C LYS A 7 -1.82 -18.76 11.11
N ALA A 8 -1.79 -17.63 11.81
CA ALA A 8 -2.83 -16.60 11.68
C ALA A 8 -2.46 -15.61 10.57
N THR A 9 -3.40 -15.35 9.67
CA THR A 9 -3.37 -14.20 8.75
C THR A 9 -3.14 -12.94 9.59
N ARG A 10 -2.00 -12.29 9.41
CA ARG A 10 -1.67 -11.04 10.10
C ARG A 10 -2.08 -9.86 9.23
N LEU A 11 -2.47 -8.79 9.90
CA LEU A 11 -2.74 -7.50 9.28
C LEU A 11 -1.46 -6.66 9.33
N TYR A 12 -0.93 -6.27 8.17
CA TYR A 12 0.17 -5.31 8.07
C TYR A 12 -0.39 -3.93 7.74
N VAL A 13 0.06 -2.93 8.48
CA VAL A 13 -0.22 -1.53 8.15
C VAL A 13 1.02 -0.99 7.45
N LEU A 14 0.88 -0.58 6.19
CA LEU A 14 1.97 0.00 5.44
C LEU A 14 2.12 1.49 5.74
N ASP A 15 3.38 1.92 5.72
CA ASP A 15 3.81 3.30 5.86
C ASP A 15 4.32 3.81 4.49
N THR A 16 4.20 5.11 4.26
CA THR A 16 4.77 5.81 3.11
C THR A 16 6.26 5.52 2.94
N ASN A 17 7.03 5.45 4.02
CA ASN A 17 8.47 5.18 3.94
C ASN A 17 8.77 3.81 3.33
N VAL A 18 7.99 2.80 3.70
CA VAL A 18 8.14 1.44 3.14
C VAL A 18 7.87 1.48 1.63
N LEU A 19 6.79 2.14 1.21
CA LEU A 19 6.44 2.26 -0.20
C LEU A 19 7.47 3.09 -0.99
N ILE A 20 8.01 4.17 -0.41
CA ILE A 20 9.04 4.99 -1.06
C ILE A 20 10.34 4.23 -1.25
N HIS A 21 10.75 3.40 -0.28
CA HIS A 21 11.95 2.58 -0.38
C HIS A 21 11.76 1.34 -1.26
N ASP A 22 10.57 0.74 -1.22
CA ASP A 22 10.19 -0.41 -2.03
C ASP A 22 8.77 -0.21 -2.62
N PRO A 23 8.66 0.22 -3.90
CA PRO A 23 7.39 0.38 -4.59
C PRO A 23 6.63 -0.94 -4.79
N THR A 24 7.33 -2.07 -4.67
CA THR A 24 6.78 -3.42 -4.85
C THR A 24 6.33 -4.05 -3.54
N ALA A 25 6.51 -3.38 -2.41
CA ALA A 25 6.18 -3.89 -1.09
C ALA A 25 4.74 -4.41 -0.99
N LEU A 26 3.77 -3.79 -1.67
CA LEU A 26 2.37 -4.22 -1.72
C LEU A 26 2.18 -5.69 -2.12
N TYR A 27 3.10 -6.24 -2.91
CA TYR A 27 3.02 -7.59 -3.44
C TYR A 27 3.80 -8.63 -2.61
N HIS A 28 4.50 -8.21 -1.55
CA HIS A 28 5.36 -9.10 -0.75
C HIS A 28 4.63 -9.78 0.42
N PHE A 29 3.31 -9.61 0.54
CA PHE A 29 2.51 -10.04 1.69
C PHE A 29 1.58 -11.22 1.39
N ASP A 30 2.05 -12.20 0.62
CA ASP A 30 1.32 -13.30 -0.05
C ASP A 30 0.32 -14.17 0.77
N GLU A 31 0.16 -13.94 2.07
CA GLU A 31 -0.81 -14.61 2.94
C GLU A 31 -1.44 -13.68 4.00
N HIS A 32 -1.29 -12.36 3.82
CA HIS A 32 -1.53 -11.36 4.85
C HIS A 32 -2.31 -10.18 4.31
N ASP A 33 -3.22 -9.67 5.13
CA ASP A 33 -3.99 -8.48 4.77
C ASP A 33 -3.12 -7.24 4.92
N VAL A 34 -3.19 -6.37 3.92
CA VAL A 34 -2.43 -5.11 3.90
C VAL A 34 -3.42 -3.95 4.01
N VAL A 35 -3.20 -3.08 4.99
CA VAL A 35 -3.94 -1.84 5.16
C VAL A 35 -3.03 -0.68 4.81
N ILE A 36 -3.52 0.18 3.93
CA ILE A 36 -2.90 1.46 3.62
C ILE A 36 -3.73 2.54 4.30
N PRO A 37 -3.22 3.20 5.36
CA PRO A 37 -3.90 4.32 5.98
C PRO A 37 -4.14 5.46 4.99
N MET A 38 -5.24 6.19 5.14
CA MET A 38 -5.51 7.39 4.33
C MET A 38 -4.36 8.42 4.42
N THR A 39 -3.73 8.53 5.59
CA THR A 39 -2.57 9.41 5.81
C THR A 39 -1.40 9.07 4.89
N VAL A 40 -1.19 7.80 4.57
CA VAL A 40 -0.14 7.35 3.64
C VAL A 40 -0.45 7.80 2.21
N LEU A 41 -1.72 7.78 1.80
CA LEU A 41 -2.13 8.29 0.50
C LEU A 41 -1.90 9.81 0.39
N GLU A 42 -2.24 10.55 1.44
CA GLU A 42 -2.00 12.00 1.52
C GLU A 42 -0.50 12.35 1.49
N GLU A 43 0.32 11.57 2.18
CA GLU A 43 1.77 11.75 2.18
C GLU A 43 2.38 11.41 0.82
N LEU A 44 1.96 10.32 0.18
CA LEU A 44 2.38 9.99 -1.18
C LEU A 44 2.05 11.13 -2.16
N ASP A 45 0.89 11.78 -2.00
CA ASP A 45 0.51 12.92 -2.83
C ASP A 45 1.45 14.13 -2.64
N LYS A 46 1.80 14.46 -1.39
CA LYS A 46 2.79 15.50 -1.07
C LYS A 46 4.16 15.21 -1.69
N HIS A 47 4.60 13.95 -1.66
CA HIS A 47 5.89 13.55 -2.20
C HIS A 47 5.99 13.66 -3.74
N LYS A 48 4.87 13.77 -4.47
CA LYS A 48 4.88 13.95 -5.94
C LYS A 48 5.57 15.25 -6.38
N ASN A 49 5.72 16.24 -5.50
CA ASN A 49 6.38 17.52 -5.80
C ASN A 49 7.78 17.65 -5.16
N GLY A 50 8.29 16.57 -4.55
CA GLY A 50 9.59 16.56 -3.87
C GLY A 50 10.79 16.33 -4.81
N ILE A 51 11.87 15.81 -4.23
CA ILE A 51 13.11 15.47 -4.95
C ILE A 51 12.81 14.50 -6.10
N ARG A 52 13.50 14.68 -7.24
CA ARG A 52 13.18 14.01 -8.51
C ARG A 52 13.01 12.49 -8.41
N GLU A 53 13.82 11.83 -7.59
CA GLU A 53 13.76 10.38 -7.39
C GLU A 53 12.55 9.96 -6.53
N ILE A 54 12.38 10.57 -5.36
CA ILE A 54 11.24 10.31 -4.46
C ILE A 54 9.92 10.62 -5.16
N ALA A 55 9.85 11.74 -5.88
CA ALA A 55 8.68 12.12 -6.65
C ALA A 55 8.35 11.14 -7.79
N ARG A 56 9.36 10.53 -8.41
CA ARG A 56 9.17 9.48 -9.42
C ARG A 56 8.53 8.25 -8.78
N THR A 57 9.08 7.80 -7.65
CA THR A 57 8.59 6.65 -6.90
C THR A 57 7.17 6.87 -6.38
N ALA A 58 6.90 8.02 -5.75
CA ALA A 58 5.56 8.39 -5.26
C ALA A 58 4.51 8.38 -6.38
N ARG A 59 4.84 8.91 -7.56
CA ARG A 59 3.96 8.85 -8.74
C ARG A 59 3.75 7.42 -9.25
N GLN A 60 4.77 6.57 -9.20
CA GLN A 60 4.65 5.16 -9.58
C GLN A 60 3.67 4.44 -8.63
N ILE A 61 3.88 4.55 -7.32
CA ILE A 61 3.01 3.93 -6.30
C ILE A 61 1.57 4.45 -6.44
N SER A 62 1.39 5.76 -6.57
CA SER A 62 0.05 6.36 -6.74
C SER A 62 -0.66 5.82 -7.99
N ARG A 63 0.05 5.58 -9.10
CA ARG A 63 -0.55 4.95 -10.29
C ARG A 63 -0.92 3.50 -10.03
N THR A 64 -0.03 2.73 -9.42
CA THR A 64 -0.32 1.33 -9.05
C THR A 64 -1.57 1.23 -8.17
N LEU A 65 -1.70 2.09 -7.16
CA LEU A 65 -2.88 2.13 -6.29
C LEU A 65 -4.15 2.54 -7.04
N SER A 66 -4.06 3.53 -7.94
CA SER A 66 -5.16 3.86 -8.82
C SER A 66 -5.55 2.68 -9.71
N ASP A 67 -4.59 1.99 -10.34
CA ASP A 67 -4.86 0.85 -11.22
C ASP A 67 -5.53 -0.31 -10.48
N LEU A 68 -5.12 -0.57 -9.23
CA LEU A 68 -5.74 -1.57 -8.36
C LEU A 68 -7.18 -1.22 -7.97
N THR A 69 -7.50 0.07 -7.84
CA THR A 69 -8.81 0.55 -7.38
C THR A 69 -9.72 1.00 -8.52
N ASN A 70 -9.21 1.10 -9.76
CA ASN A 70 -9.92 1.69 -10.90
C ASN A 70 -11.23 0.96 -11.27
N GLN A 71 -11.34 -0.34 -10.97
CA GLN A 71 -12.53 -1.15 -11.27
C GLN A 71 -13.32 -1.52 -10.01
N VAL A 72 -13.04 -0.85 -8.90
CA VAL A 72 -13.54 -1.24 -7.58
C VAL A 72 -14.23 -0.05 -6.92
N THR A 73 -15.39 -0.30 -6.33
CA THR A 73 -16.14 0.72 -5.62
C THR A 73 -15.52 1.01 -4.24
N PHE A 74 -15.85 2.16 -3.67
CA PHE A 74 -15.40 2.53 -2.33
C PHE A 74 -15.83 1.50 -1.26
N ASP A 75 -17.05 0.96 -1.36
CA ASP A 75 -17.56 -0.07 -0.45
C ASP A 75 -16.79 -1.39 -0.55
N GLU A 76 -16.31 -1.74 -1.74
CA GLU A 76 -15.46 -2.92 -1.96
C GLU A 76 -14.04 -2.69 -1.42
N ILE A 77 -13.48 -1.49 -1.59
CA ILE A 77 -12.20 -1.10 -0.99
C ILE A 77 -12.25 -1.19 0.53
N GLN A 78 -13.35 -0.73 1.16
CA GLN A 78 -13.54 -0.84 2.61
C GLN A 78 -13.60 -2.29 3.12
N LYS A 79 -14.10 -3.22 2.30
CA LYS A 79 -14.13 -4.65 2.62
C LYS A 79 -12.80 -5.35 2.35
N GLY A 80 -11.86 -4.67 1.70
CA GLY A 80 -10.61 -5.24 1.21
C GLY A 80 -10.76 -5.81 -0.19
N ILE A 81 -9.72 -5.61 -1.01
CA ILE A 81 -9.67 -6.10 -2.40
C ILE A 81 -8.49 -7.06 -2.54
N PRO A 82 -8.63 -8.14 -3.33
CA PRO A 82 -7.51 -9.01 -3.62
C PRO A 82 -6.47 -8.26 -4.45
N ILE A 83 -5.20 -8.37 -4.09
CA ILE A 83 -4.10 -7.80 -4.87
C ILE A 83 -3.80 -8.76 -6.04
N PRO A 84 -4.02 -8.37 -7.31
CA PRO A 84 -3.65 -9.16 -8.46
C PRO A 84 -2.13 -9.34 -8.53
N ARG A 85 -1.69 -10.55 -8.86
CA ARG A 85 -0.28 -10.90 -9.08
C ARG A 85 0.15 -10.66 -10.53
#